data_AF-A0A654E269-F1
#
_entry.id   AF-A0A654E269-F1
#
_cell.length_a   1.000
_cell.length_b   1.000
_cell.length_c   1.000
_cell.angle_alpha   90.00
_cell.angle_beta   90.00
_cell.angle_gamma   90.00
#
_symmetry.space_group_name_H-M   'P 1'
#
loop_
_entity.id
_entity.type
_entity.pdbx_description
1 polymer ?
#
loop_
_entity_poly.entity_id
_entity_poly.type
_entity_poly.pdbx_seq_one_letter_code
_entity_poly.pdbx_strand_id
1 'polypeptide(L)'
;MKPILLLLLSVMFWSCLESTLDTTDKITDNAINYLGPNHDVGDVPNDSYRIIGITPSQNTWKVIVEYSGGCNEHLFYTWWNGNTTGDNVSVYLFHNSNGDNCEAVVRDTINIDIHAALINSVALEETSVSVINAKSLKRIRVDPYLALLPQGTECLQVVSLLGTSCGDGIWDNQWMLLADTFLTHQKVWFQPVKNSTNVEIRKPEAGSYSIAITLLFGFKYDSSSDATCQSLPEGAIVPVAINCLDKL
;
A
#
# COMPACT_ATOMS: atom_id res chain seq x y z
N MET A 1 -22.50 -59.06 39.06
CA MET A 1 -21.13 -58.68 38.63
C MET A 1 -21.24 -57.78 37.41
N LYS A 2 -20.45 -56.70 37.41
CA LYS A 2 -20.23 -55.59 36.45
C LYS A 2 -20.41 -55.91 34.94
N PRO A 3 -20.51 -54.90 34.02
CA PRO A 3 -20.77 -53.47 34.25
C PRO A 3 -21.74 -52.77 33.26
N ILE A 4 -22.20 -51.63 33.75
CA ILE A 4 -22.60 -50.37 33.09
C ILE A 4 -21.76 -50.08 31.83
N LEU A 5 -22.42 -49.87 30.68
CA LEU A 5 -21.85 -49.21 29.51
C LEU A 5 -22.66 -47.95 29.22
N LEU A 6 -22.26 -46.85 29.87
CA LEU A 6 -22.75 -45.51 29.63
C LEU A 6 -22.31 -45.09 28.22
N LEU A 7 -23.25 -44.96 27.29
CA LEU A 7 -23.03 -44.37 25.98
C LEU A 7 -22.95 -42.84 26.16
N LEU A 8 -21.79 -42.35 26.59
CA LEU A 8 -21.46 -40.93 26.60
C LEU A 8 -21.30 -40.49 25.14
N LEU A 9 -22.40 -39.94 24.62
CA LEU A 9 -22.47 -39.21 23.36
C LEU A 9 -21.58 -37.96 23.50
N SER A 10 -20.27 -38.14 23.28
CA SER A 10 -19.32 -37.06 23.11
C SER A 10 -19.58 -36.39 21.77
N VAL A 11 -20.64 -35.58 21.72
CA VAL A 11 -20.75 -34.51 20.75
C VAL A 11 -19.62 -33.55 21.13
N MET A 12 -18.43 -33.85 20.58
CA MET A 12 -17.38 -32.85 20.48
C MET A 12 -17.97 -31.76 19.59
N PHE A 13 -18.55 -30.76 20.25
CA PHE A 13 -18.65 -29.43 19.70
C PHE A 13 -17.23 -29.06 19.29
N TRP A 14 -16.88 -29.35 18.04
CA TRP A 14 -15.95 -28.53 17.29
C TRP A 14 -16.55 -27.14 17.28
N SER A 15 -16.32 -26.41 18.38
CA SER A 15 -16.13 -24.98 18.29
C SER A 15 -14.97 -24.82 17.33
N CYS A 16 -15.28 -24.70 16.03
CA CYS A 16 -14.49 -23.87 15.16
C CYS A 16 -14.40 -22.55 15.91
N LEU A 17 -13.31 -22.38 16.65
CA LEU A 17 -12.85 -21.07 17.07
C LEU A 17 -12.72 -20.35 15.73
N GLU A 18 -13.70 -19.51 15.39
CA GLU A 18 -13.49 -18.41 14.49
C GLU A 18 -12.42 -17.55 15.17
N SER A 19 -11.15 -17.97 15.05
CA SER A 19 -10.08 -17.00 15.11
C SER A 19 -10.39 -16.11 13.92
N THR A 20 -10.95 -14.94 14.21
CA THR A 20 -10.84 -13.81 13.31
C THR A 20 -9.40 -13.81 12.84
N LEU A 21 -9.17 -14.25 11.60
CA LEU A 21 -7.87 -14.23 10.94
C LEU A 21 -7.57 -12.76 10.75
N ASP A 22 -7.13 -12.14 11.84
CA ASP A 22 -6.62 -10.80 11.84
C ASP A 22 -5.46 -10.84 10.85
N THR A 23 -5.47 -9.96 9.85
CA THR A 23 -4.39 -9.91 8.86
C THR A 23 -3.10 -9.78 9.63
N THR A 24 -2.28 -10.83 9.64
CA THR A 24 -0.97 -10.74 10.28
C THR A 24 -0.12 -9.88 9.39
N ASP A 25 0.14 -8.66 9.83
CA ASP A 25 1.16 -7.79 9.25
C ASP A 25 2.50 -8.47 9.50
N LYS A 26 2.92 -9.30 8.54
CA LYS A 26 4.23 -9.91 8.55
C LYS A 26 5.17 -8.88 7.95
N ILE A 27 5.97 -8.23 8.79
CA ILE A 27 7.06 -7.39 8.32
C ILE A 27 8.22 -8.34 7.98
N THR A 28 8.09 -9.05 6.86
CA THR A 28 9.23 -9.74 6.26
C THR A 28 9.75 -8.91 5.12
N ASP A 29 11.01 -8.50 5.20
CA ASP A 29 11.70 -7.93 4.06
C ASP A 29 12.00 -9.07 3.07
N ASN A 30 10.99 -9.47 2.29
CA ASN A 30 11.18 -10.48 1.27
C ASN A 30 12.13 -9.94 0.20
N ALA A 31 13.15 -10.74 -0.11
CA ALA A 31 14.03 -10.48 -1.23
C ALA A 31 13.22 -10.56 -2.53
N ILE A 32 13.41 -9.58 -3.42
CA ILE A 32 12.81 -9.58 -4.75
C ILE A 32 13.82 -10.04 -5.80
N ASN A 33 13.35 -10.83 -6.75
CA ASN A 33 14.15 -11.30 -7.87
C ASN A 33 13.94 -10.39 -9.09
N TYR A 34 15.03 -9.88 -9.68
CA TYR A 34 14.97 -9.01 -10.86
C TYR A 34 15.13 -9.83 -12.14
N LEU A 35 14.10 -9.86 -12.97
CA LEU A 35 14.11 -10.54 -14.26
C LEU A 35 14.61 -9.58 -15.34
N GLY A 36 15.48 -10.07 -16.21
CA GLY A 36 15.98 -9.30 -17.35
C GLY A 36 14.89 -9.03 -18.39
N PRO A 37 15.07 -8.03 -19.27
CA PRO A 37 14.04 -7.56 -20.18
C PRO A 37 13.70 -8.60 -21.26
N ASN A 38 14.63 -9.49 -21.58
CA ASN A 38 14.47 -10.60 -22.53
C ASN A 38 13.95 -11.90 -21.89
N HIS A 39 13.59 -11.89 -20.60
CA HIS A 39 13.06 -13.07 -19.93
C HIS A 39 11.67 -13.44 -20.48
N ASP A 40 11.43 -14.73 -20.70
CA ASP A 40 10.09 -15.22 -21.03
C ASP A 40 9.25 -15.27 -19.75
N VAL A 41 8.37 -14.28 -19.59
CA VAL A 41 7.50 -14.17 -18.43
C VAL A 41 6.35 -15.18 -18.42
N GLY A 42 6.15 -15.93 -19.51
CA GLY A 42 5.12 -16.98 -19.59
C GLY A 42 5.33 -18.13 -18.60
N ASP A 43 6.58 -18.37 -18.22
CA ASP A 43 6.97 -19.45 -17.31
C ASP A 43 7.14 -19.01 -15.85
N VAL A 44 6.98 -17.71 -15.57
CA VAL A 44 7.13 -17.17 -14.21
C VAL A 44 5.87 -17.51 -13.41
N PRO A 45 5.97 -18.23 -12.27
CA PRO A 45 4.80 -18.52 -11.45
C PRO A 45 4.13 -17.22 -10.99
N ASN A 46 2.80 -17.22 -11.02
CA ASN A 46 2.00 -16.01 -10.84
C ASN A 46 0.66 -16.31 -10.18
N ASP A 47 0.76 -16.66 -8.90
CA ASP A 47 -0.36 -16.91 -8.00
C ASP A 47 -1.12 -15.61 -7.68
N SER A 48 -2.31 -15.75 -7.11
CA SER A 48 -3.15 -14.60 -6.80
C SER A 48 -2.61 -13.80 -5.62
N TYR A 49 -2.67 -12.47 -5.74
CA TYR A 49 -2.34 -11.50 -4.70
C TYR A 49 -2.91 -10.14 -5.09
N ARG A 50 -2.84 -9.18 -4.17
CA ARG A 50 -3.21 -7.78 -4.40
C ARG A 50 -2.02 -6.88 -4.08
N ILE A 51 -1.86 -5.80 -4.84
CA ILE A 51 -1.03 -4.67 -4.42
C ILE A 51 -1.97 -3.70 -3.70
N ILE A 52 -1.69 -3.45 -2.42
CA ILE A 52 -2.49 -2.60 -1.55
C ILE A 52 -2.03 -1.15 -1.65
N GLY A 53 -0.72 -0.92 -1.69
CA GLY A 53 -0.18 0.43 -1.82
C GLY A 53 1.31 0.46 -2.09
N ILE A 54 1.82 1.64 -2.43
CA ILE A 54 3.24 1.87 -2.69
C ILE A 54 3.70 3.09 -1.91
N THR A 55 4.79 2.93 -1.17
CA THR A 55 5.52 4.02 -0.53
C THR A 55 6.86 4.18 -1.26
N PRO A 56 6.95 5.14 -2.22
CA PRO A 56 8.22 5.41 -2.88
C PRO A 56 9.17 6.12 -1.91
N SER A 57 10.46 5.76 -1.95
CA SER A 57 11.51 6.44 -1.19
C SER A 57 12.81 6.38 -1.98
N GLN A 58 13.15 7.45 -2.69
CA GLN A 58 14.29 7.47 -3.61
C GLN A 58 14.21 6.26 -4.57
N ASN A 59 15.24 5.40 -4.56
CA ASN A 59 15.31 4.22 -5.40
C ASN A 59 14.60 3.00 -4.78
N THR A 60 14.36 2.97 -3.47
CA THR A 60 13.78 1.80 -2.80
C THR A 60 12.32 2.05 -2.49
N TRP A 61 11.45 1.33 -3.19
CA TRP A 61 9.99 1.46 -3.08
C TRP A 61 9.45 0.30 -2.26
N LYS A 62 8.67 0.63 -1.22
CA LYS A 62 7.94 -0.37 -0.44
C LYS A 62 6.62 -0.64 -1.12
N VAL A 63 6.43 -1.85 -1.62
CA VAL A 63 5.18 -2.32 -2.23
C VAL A 63 4.46 -3.20 -1.22
N ILE A 64 3.35 -2.70 -0.71
CA ILE A 64 2.52 -3.42 0.27
C ILE A 64 1.62 -4.37 -0.51
N VAL A 65 1.72 -5.66 -0.23
CA VAL A 65 0.96 -6.72 -0.89
C VAL A 65 0.10 -7.50 0.10
N GLU A 66 -0.95 -8.11 -0.40
CA GLU A 66 -1.83 -9.00 0.35
C GLU A 66 -2.06 -10.29 -0.46
N TYR A 67 -1.88 -11.45 0.19
CA TYR A 67 -2.02 -12.77 -0.43
C TYR A 67 -2.48 -13.82 0.58
N SER A 68 -3.01 -14.94 0.09
CA SER A 68 -3.33 -16.11 0.92
C SER A 68 -2.10 -16.98 1.12
N GLY A 69 -1.93 -17.57 2.31
CA GLY A 69 -0.82 -18.48 2.63
C GLY A 69 -0.32 -18.29 4.05
N GLY A 70 1.00 -18.33 4.25
CA GLY A 70 1.68 -17.98 5.49
C GLY A 70 2.40 -19.13 6.20
N CYS A 71 2.30 -20.35 5.67
CA CYS A 71 3.00 -21.52 6.18
C CYS A 71 4.33 -21.77 5.47
N ASN A 72 4.42 -21.41 4.19
CA ASN A 72 5.64 -21.50 3.42
C ASN A 72 6.19 -20.10 3.09
N GLU A 73 7.40 -20.05 2.56
CA GLU A 73 7.97 -18.83 2.01
C GLU A 73 7.32 -18.52 0.66
N HIS A 74 6.97 -17.26 0.43
CA HIS A 74 6.44 -16.76 -0.83
C HIS A 74 7.52 -15.95 -1.54
N LEU A 75 7.68 -16.16 -2.85
CA LEU A 75 8.69 -15.48 -3.66
C LEU A 75 8.04 -14.41 -4.54
N PHE A 76 8.74 -13.29 -4.69
CA PHE A 76 8.33 -12.21 -5.58
C PHE A 76 9.40 -11.96 -6.65
N TYR A 77 8.92 -11.64 -7.85
CA TYR A 77 9.77 -11.30 -9.00
C TYR A 77 9.31 -9.98 -9.59
N THR A 78 10.25 -9.19 -10.11
CA THR A 78 9.96 -7.99 -10.87
C THR A 78 10.51 -8.10 -12.28
N TRP A 79 9.77 -7.57 -13.25
CA TRP A 79 10.17 -7.54 -14.65
C TRP A 79 9.76 -6.24 -15.32
N TRP A 80 10.63 -5.75 -16.20
CA TRP A 80 10.35 -4.66 -17.10
C TRP A 80 10.82 -5.04 -18.50
N ASN A 81 9.98 -4.76 -19.51
CA ASN A 81 10.24 -5.14 -20.90
C ASN A 81 11.27 -4.28 -21.63
N GLY A 82 11.94 -3.35 -20.95
CA GLY A 82 12.91 -2.43 -21.55
C GLY A 82 12.29 -1.27 -22.32
N ASN A 83 10.95 -1.14 -22.36
CA ASN A 83 10.28 -0.09 -23.11
C ASN A 83 9.66 0.97 -22.18
N THR A 84 9.76 2.22 -22.63
CA THR A 84 9.08 3.38 -22.02
C THR A 84 8.02 3.89 -23.00
N THR A 85 6.81 4.20 -22.50
CA THR A 85 5.70 4.72 -23.31
C THR A 85 5.41 6.16 -22.92
N GLY A 86 5.94 7.11 -23.69
CA GLY A 86 5.97 8.53 -23.27
C GLY A 86 6.72 8.67 -21.96
N ASP A 87 6.16 9.39 -21.00
CA ASP A 87 6.76 9.58 -19.67
C ASP A 87 6.30 8.50 -18.67
N ASN A 88 6.00 7.29 -19.16
CA ASN A 88 5.51 6.18 -18.34
C ASN A 88 6.32 4.92 -18.56
N VAL A 89 6.69 4.29 -17.46
CA VAL A 89 7.31 2.96 -17.45
C VAL A 89 6.46 2.00 -16.61
N SER A 90 6.44 0.72 -16.99
CA SER A 90 5.64 -0.31 -16.34
C SER A 90 6.53 -1.42 -15.80
N VAL A 91 6.47 -1.62 -14.49
CA VAL A 91 7.19 -2.68 -13.78
C VAL A 91 6.17 -3.71 -13.31
N TYR A 92 6.35 -4.95 -13.74
CA TYR A 92 5.44 -6.06 -13.41
C TYR A 92 5.97 -6.79 -12.19
N LEU A 93 5.13 -6.93 -11.18
CA LEU A 93 5.38 -7.77 -10.01
C LEU A 93 4.73 -9.14 -10.25
N PHE A 94 5.40 -10.22 -9.87
CA PHE A 94 4.90 -11.60 -9.92
C PHE A 94 5.00 -12.22 -8.53
N HIS A 95 4.16 -13.23 -8.29
CA HIS A 95 4.05 -13.88 -6.99
C HIS A 95 4.05 -15.41 -7.15
N ASN A 96 4.91 -16.09 -6.40
CA ASN A 96 4.95 -17.54 -6.31
C ASN A 96 4.72 -17.96 -4.85
N SER A 97 3.59 -18.63 -4.61
CA SER A 97 3.21 -19.18 -3.29
C SER A 97 4.01 -20.41 -2.88
N ASN A 98 4.80 -20.99 -3.80
CA ASN A 98 5.46 -22.29 -3.61
C ASN A 98 4.47 -23.41 -3.18
N GLY A 99 3.21 -23.32 -3.63
CA GLY A 99 2.17 -24.29 -3.29
C GLY A 99 1.67 -24.19 -1.85
N ASP A 100 1.80 -23.02 -1.21
CA ASP A 100 1.22 -22.77 0.11
C ASP A 100 -0.31 -22.81 0.06
N ASN A 101 -0.89 -23.80 0.74
CA ASN A 101 -2.33 -24.01 0.84
C ASN A 101 -2.90 -23.50 2.17
N CYS A 102 -2.12 -22.80 3.01
CA CYS A 102 -2.63 -22.25 4.24
C CYS A 102 -3.64 -21.12 3.99
N GLU A 103 -4.71 -21.11 4.78
CA GLU A 103 -5.85 -20.21 4.60
C GLU A 103 -5.73 -18.93 5.45
N ALA A 104 -4.52 -18.41 5.68
CA ALA A 104 -4.35 -17.12 6.32
C ALA A 104 -4.18 -16.00 5.30
N VAL A 105 -4.69 -14.81 5.62
CA VAL A 105 -4.47 -13.60 4.82
C VAL A 105 -3.22 -12.90 5.36
N VAL A 106 -2.16 -12.89 4.54
CA VAL A 106 -0.88 -12.28 4.87
C VAL A 106 -0.81 -10.91 4.22
N ARG A 107 -0.44 -9.89 5.00
CA ARG A 107 0.01 -8.59 4.48
C ARG A 107 1.51 -8.49 4.64
N ASP A 108 2.18 -8.13 3.55
CA ASP A 108 3.64 -8.15 3.47
C ASP A 108 4.16 -6.88 2.76
N THR A 109 5.44 -6.56 2.98
CA THR A 109 6.09 -5.40 2.36
C THR A 109 7.29 -5.83 1.52
N ILE A 110 7.18 -5.64 0.21
CA ILE A 110 8.25 -5.97 -0.73
C ILE A 110 9.06 -4.72 -1.01
N ASN A 111 10.37 -4.77 -0.77
CA ASN A 111 11.28 -3.68 -1.10
C ASN A 111 11.79 -3.87 -2.54
N ILE A 112 11.47 -2.92 -3.42
CA ILE A 112 11.93 -2.91 -4.82
C ILE A 112 12.94 -1.78 -4.98
N ASP A 113 14.16 -2.10 -5.38
CA ASP A 113 15.05 -1.11 -5.98
C ASP A 113 14.58 -0.84 -7.41
N ILE A 114 13.92 0.30 -7.60
CA ILE A 114 13.29 0.64 -8.87
C ILE A 114 14.32 0.95 -9.96
N HIS A 115 15.51 1.42 -9.60
CA HIS A 115 16.61 1.60 -10.55
C HIS A 115 17.10 0.24 -11.05
N ALA A 116 17.29 -0.72 -10.14
CA ALA A 116 17.63 -2.09 -10.52
C ALA A 116 16.54 -2.73 -11.39
N ALA A 117 15.26 -2.54 -11.05
CA ALA A 117 14.13 -3.02 -11.87
C ALA A 117 14.09 -2.41 -13.28
N LEU A 118 14.56 -1.17 -13.42
CA LEU A 118 14.64 -0.45 -14.70
C LEU A 118 16.03 -0.51 -15.34
N ILE A 119 16.91 -1.39 -14.85
CA ILE A 119 18.26 -1.61 -15.40
C ILE A 119 19.05 -0.29 -15.54
N ASN A 120 18.83 0.65 -14.61
CA ASN A 120 19.46 1.97 -14.57
C ASN A 120 19.31 2.80 -15.87
N SER A 121 18.24 2.58 -16.64
CA SER A 121 18.08 3.18 -17.98
C SER A 121 17.00 4.26 -18.06
N VAL A 122 16.35 4.57 -16.95
CA VAL A 122 15.22 5.51 -16.87
C VAL A 122 15.47 6.55 -15.77
N ALA A 123 15.29 7.82 -16.11
CA ALA A 123 15.34 8.92 -15.14
C ALA A 123 14.01 8.99 -14.37
N LEU A 124 14.04 8.69 -13.06
CA LEU A 124 12.84 8.62 -12.22
C LEU A 124 12.22 9.99 -11.90
N GLU A 125 12.99 11.07 -12.02
CA GLU A 125 12.53 12.43 -11.65
C GLU A 125 11.48 12.96 -12.64
N GLU A 126 11.42 12.40 -13.84
CA GLU A 126 10.51 12.84 -14.91
C GLU A 126 9.58 11.71 -15.39
N THR A 127 9.84 10.47 -14.98
CA THR A 127 9.10 9.30 -15.47
C THR A 127 8.13 8.78 -14.42
N SER A 128 6.84 8.74 -14.76
CA SER A 128 5.85 8.01 -13.98
C SER A 128 6.11 6.50 -14.05
N VAL A 129 6.17 5.86 -12.89
CA VAL A 129 6.32 4.41 -12.83
C VAL A 129 4.99 3.80 -12.41
N SER A 130 4.52 2.84 -13.19
CA SER A 130 3.40 1.98 -12.82
C SER A 130 3.93 0.65 -12.32
N VAL A 131 3.60 0.27 -11.08
CA VAL A 131 3.79 -1.11 -10.62
C VAL A 131 2.50 -1.87 -10.91
N ILE A 132 2.64 -2.96 -11.67
CA ILE A 132 1.54 -3.75 -12.20
C ILE A 132 1.53 -5.10 -11.50
N ASN A 133 0.37 -5.48 -10.98
CA ASN A 133 0.15 -6.84 -10.53
C ASN A 133 0.06 -7.75 -11.77
N ALA A 134 1.05 -8.61 -12.01
CA ALA A 134 1.12 -9.37 -13.26
C ALA A 134 -0.06 -10.34 -13.43
N LYS A 135 -0.69 -10.78 -12.32
CA LYS A 135 -1.82 -11.72 -12.36
C LYS A 135 -3.13 -11.05 -12.77
N SER A 136 -3.44 -9.89 -12.18
CA SER A 136 -4.71 -9.19 -12.35
C SER A 136 -4.63 -7.99 -13.30
N LEU A 137 -3.42 -7.60 -13.70
CA LEU A 137 -3.10 -6.42 -14.51
C LEU A 137 -3.53 -5.08 -13.87
N LYS A 138 -3.97 -5.09 -12.61
CA LYS A 138 -4.20 -3.87 -11.83
C LYS A 138 -2.88 -3.13 -11.64
N ARG A 139 -2.90 -1.82 -11.83
CA ARG A 139 -1.72 -0.96 -11.75
C ARG A 139 -1.91 0.12 -10.71
N ILE A 140 -0.82 0.44 -10.01
CA ILE A 140 -0.70 1.65 -9.20
C ILE A 140 0.35 2.51 -9.87
N ARG A 141 -0.05 3.72 -10.27
CA ARG A 141 0.85 4.71 -10.85
C ARG A 141 1.40 5.58 -9.74
N VAL A 142 2.72 5.73 -9.71
CA VAL A 142 3.43 6.67 -8.87
C VAL A 142 3.82 7.86 -9.73
N ASP A 143 3.35 9.04 -9.35
CA ASP A 143 3.71 10.29 -9.99
C ASP A 143 5.12 10.70 -9.51
N PRO A 144 6.04 11.05 -10.44
CA PRO A 144 7.43 11.29 -10.09
C PRO A 144 7.59 12.53 -9.21
N TYR A 145 6.82 13.59 -9.45
CA TYR A 145 6.90 14.82 -8.67
C TYR A 145 6.33 14.65 -7.26
N LEU A 146 5.24 13.89 -7.14
CA LEU A 146 4.68 13.57 -5.82
C LEU A 146 5.57 12.61 -5.03
N ALA A 147 6.27 11.70 -5.69
CA ALA A 147 7.21 10.78 -5.04
C ALA A 147 8.42 11.49 -4.41
N LEU A 148 8.73 12.72 -4.86
CA LEU A 148 9.79 13.57 -4.31
C LEU A 148 9.36 14.36 -3.06
N LEU A 149 8.07 14.32 -2.68
CA LEU A 149 7.62 14.99 -1.47
C LEU A 149 8.37 14.44 -0.25
N PRO A 150 8.83 15.32 0.67
CA PRO A 150 9.51 14.87 1.88
C PRO A 150 8.64 13.85 2.66
N GLN A 151 9.27 12.81 3.17
CA GLN A 151 8.63 11.80 4.01
C GLN A 151 9.47 11.59 5.26
N GLY A 152 8.84 11.28 6.38
CA GLY A 152 9.56 11.10 7.65
C GLY A 152 8.67 11.27 8.87
N THR A 153 9.31 11.51 10.02
CA THR A 153 8.65 11.65 11.32
C THR A 153 8.68 13.07 11.87
N GLU A 154 9.47 13.98 11.28
CA GLU A 154 9.58 15.36 11.72
C GLU A 154 8.55 16.26 11.03
N CYS A 155 7.81 17.07 11.80
CA CYS A 155 6.77 17.98 11.33
C CYS A 155 7.35 19.16 10.52
N LEU A 156 7.73 18.91 9.26
CA LEU A 156 8.40 19.90 8.41
C LEU A 156 7.53 20.45 7.28
N GLN A 157 6.42 19.81 6.94
CA GLN A 157 5.55 20.24 5.85
C GLN A 157 4.39 21.08 6.35
N VAL A 158 4.19 22.26 5.76
CA VAL A 158 3.07 23.13 6.12
C VAL A 158 1.84 22.77 5.28
N VAL A 159 0.72 22.55 5.96
CA VAL A 159 -0.57 22.25 5.35
C VAL A 159 -1.68 23.12 5.92
N SER A 160 -2.73 23.32 5.13
CA SER A 160 -3.99 23.93 5.57
C SER A 160 -5.09 22.89 5.61
N LEU A 161 -5.76 22.78 6.76
CA LEU A 161 -6.97 22.00 6.93
C LEU A 161 -8.17 22.93 6.74
N LEU A 162 -8.78 22.85 5.56
CA LEU A 162 -9.87 23.73 5.15
C LEU A 162 -11.27 23.21 5.54
N GLY A 163 -11.36 21.98 6.07
CA GLY A 163 -12.61 21.35 6.52
C GLY A 163 -12.72 19.89 6.07
N THR A 164 -13.85 19.26 6.38
CA THR A 164 -14.16 17.89 5.92
C THR A 164 -14.35 17.89 4.41
N SER A 165 -13.48 17.17 3.71
CA SER A 165 -13.74 16.74 2.33
C SER A 165 -14.55 15.45 2.40
N CYS A 166 -15.27 15.07 1.36
CA CYS A 166 -15.86 13.74 1.31
C CYS A 166 -14.76 12.71 0.95
N GLY A 167 -14.91 11.43 1.29
CA GLY A 167 -13.97 10.38 0.85
C GLY A 167 -13.88 9.18 1.79
N ASP A 168 -12.73 8.49 1.74
CA ASP A 168 -12.35 7.44 2.68
C ASP A 168 -11.05 7.84 3.39
N GLY A 169 -11.02 7.89 4.73
CA GLY A 169 -9.83 8.30 5.48
C GLY A 169 -10.06 8.42 6.97
N ILE A 170 -8.97 8.60 7.72
CA ILE A 170 -9.04 8.91 9.14
C ILE A 170 -9.59 10.34 9.32
N TRP A 171 -10.31 10.57 10.42
CA TRP A 171 -10.93 11.87 10.79
C TRP A 171 -12.09 12.34 9.92
N ASP A 172 -12.99 11.42 9.57
CA ASP A 172 -14.19 11.74 8.78
C ASP A 172 -13.83 12.46 7.47
N ASN A 173 -12.75 11.98 6.82
CA ASN A 173 -12.31 12.46 5.51
C ASN A 173 -11.84 13.92 5.49
N GLN A 174 -11.28 14.38 6.59
CA GLN A 174 -10.63 15.68 6.61
C GLN A 174 -9.30 15.62 5.84
N TRP A 175 -9.26 16.26 4.68
CA TRP A 175 -8.06 16.31 3.83
C TRP A 175 -7.23 17.56 4.13
N MET A 176 -5.95 17.48 3.81
CA MET A 176 -4.97 18.53 4.08
C MET A 176 -4.46 19.08 2.76
N LEU A 177 -4.62 20.38 2.53
CA LEU A 177 -4.06 21.05 1.36
C LEU A 177 -2.59 21.40 1.65
N LEU A 178 -1.66 20.90 0.85
CA LEU A 178 -0.26 21.31 0.93
C LEU A 178 -0.15 22.81 0.62
N ALA A 179 0.48 23.57 1.52
CA ALA A 179 0.57 25.02 1.40
C ALA A 179 1.39 25.44 0.17
N ASP A 180 2.45 24.68 -0.13
CA ASP A 180 3.23 24.87 -1.35
C ASP A 180 2.63 24.09 -2.50
N THR A 181 2.36 24.77 -3.62
CA THR A 181 2.19 24.13 -4.92
C THR A 181 3.53 23.55 -5.36
N PHE A 182 3.85 22.37 -4.86
CA PHE A 182 5.07 21.63 -5.23
C PHE A 182 5.04 21.35 -6.74
N LEU A 183 6.10 21.73 -7.47
CA LEU A 183 6.57 21.39 -8.85
C LEU A 183 5.55 21.22 -10.00
N THR A 184 4.41 20.60 -9.75
CA THR A 184 3.31 20.26 -10.65
C THR A 184 2.42 21.44 -11.07
N HIS A 185 2.58 22.63 -10.48
CA HIS A 185 1.67 23.79 -10.63
C HIS A 185 0.19 23.48 -10.29
N GLN A 186 -0.07 22.35 -9.64
CA GLN A 186 -1.40 21.90 -9.24
C GLN A 186 -1.49 21.85 -7.72
N LYS A 187 -2.72 21.93 -7.20
CA LYS A 187 -2.98 21.71 -5.78
C LYS A 187 -2.68 20.25 -5.43
N VAL A 188 -2.05 20.02 -4.29
CA VAL A 188 -1.82 18.67 -3.75
C VAL A 188 -2.63 18.52 -2.46
N TRP A 189 -3.51 17.54 -2.45
CA TRP A 189 -4.35 17.18 -1.31
C TRP A 189 -3.84 15.89 -0.71
N PHE A 190 -3.46 15.93 0.56
CA PHE A 190 -3.22 14.73 1.34
C PHE A 190 -4.53 14.20 1.89
N GLN A 191 -4.79 12.92 1.63
CA GLN A 191 -5.89 12.15 2.18
C GLN A 191 -5.34 11.27 3.30
N PRO A 192 -5.51 11.65 4.58
CA PRO A 192 -5.07 10.83 5.70
C PRO A 192 -5.84 9.50 5.69
N VAL A 193 -5.17 8.38 5.46
CA VAL A 193 -5.80 7.04 5.44
C VAL A 193 -5.39 6.18 6.63
N LYS A 194 -4.33 6.56 7.34
CA LYS A 194 -3.91 5.93 8.59
C LYS A 194 -3.03 6.88 9.40
N ASN A 195 -2.88 6.60 10.69
CA ASN A 195 -1.85 7.22 11.52
C ASN A 195 -0.66 6.28 11.69
N SER A 196 0.49 6.84 12.05
CA SER A 196 1.56 6.07 12.68
C SER A 196 1.12 5.66 14.09
N THR A 197 1.53 4.47 14.53
CA THR A 197 1.21 3.92 15.86
C THR A 197 1.69 4.81 17.02
N ASN A 198 2.63 5.71 16.74
CA ASN A 198 3.26 6.57 17.73
C ASN A 198 2.58 7.94 17.88
N VAL A 199 1.49 8.18 17.14
CA VAL A 199 0.77 9.46 17.22
C VAL A 199 -0.68 9.18 17.57
N GLU A 200 -1.08 9.62 18.77
CA GLU A 200 -2.48 9.64 19.17
C GLU A 200 -3.17 10.83 18.49
N ILE A 201 -3.72 10.61 17.29
CA ILE A 201 -4.27 11.71 16.50
C ILE A 201 -5.78 11.80 16.66
N ARG A 202 -6.20 12.69 17.55
CA ARG A 202 -7.58 13.21 17.55
C ARG A 202 -7.82 13.99 16.27
N LYS A 203 -9.07 13.98 15.79
CA LYS A 203 -9.47 14.79 14.64
C LYS A 203 -9.08 16.26 14.84
N PRO A 204 -8.21 16.83 13.99
CA PRO A 204 -7.78 18.22 14.13
C PRO A 204 -8.89 19.20 13.74
N GLU A 205 -8.92 20.38 14.37
CA GLU A 205 -9.76 21.50 13.93
C GLU A 205 -9.24 22.09 12.61
N ALA A 206 -10.08 22.86 11.90
CA ALA A 206 -9.63 23.63 10.75
C ALA A 206 -8.51 24.62 11.16
N GLY A 207 -7.51 24.81 10.30
CA GLY A 207 -6.36 25.67 10.58
C GLY A 207 -5.09 25.27 9.82
N SER A 208 -3.98 25.91 10.17
CA SER A 208 -2.65 25.62 9.62
C SER A 208 -1.87 24.71 10.54
N TYR A 209 -1.16 23.75 9.95
CA TYR A 209 -0.41 22.74 10.69
C TYR A 209 0.93 22.47 10.02
N SER A 210 1.92 22.06 10.81
CA SER A 210 3.09 21.34 10.32
C SER A 210 2.86 19.84 10.48
N ILE A 211 3.23 19.05 9.47
CA ILE A 211 3.02 17.60 9.43
C ILE A 211 4.27 16.85 8.96
N ALA A 212 4.30 15.57 9.31
CA ALA A 212 5.17 14.58 8.69
C ALA A 212 4.31 13.46 8.11
N ILE A 213 4.67 12.96 6.93
CA ILE A 213 3.87 11.96 6.21
C ILE A 213 4.69 10.78 5.70
N THR A 214 3.98 9.71 5.38
CA THR A 214 4.43 8.64 4.49
C THR A 214 3.42 8.51 3.35
N LEU A 215 3.88 8.53 2.11
CA LEU A 215 3.04 8.42 0.92
C LEU A 215 2.55 6.97 0.76
N LEU A 216 1.30 6.79 0.33
CA LEU A 216 0.65 5.49 0.19
C LEU A 216 -0.13 5.41 -1.14
N PHE A 217 0.58 5.49 -2.27
CA PHE A 217 -0.05 5.46 -3.60
C PHE A 217 -0.90 4.20 -3.79
N GLY A 218 -2.12 4.39 -4.29
CA GLY A 218 -3.09 3.32 -4.56
C GLY A 218 -3.75 2.73 -3.31
N PHE A 219 -3.35 3.13 -2.10
CA PHE A 219 -3.99 2.70 -0.87
C PHE A 219 -5.41 3.25 -0.80
N LYS A 220 -6.37 2.36 -0.57
CA LYS A 220 -7.77 2.70 -0.33
C LYS A 220 -8.06 2.44 1.14
N TYR A 221 -8.63 3.44 1.81
CA TYR A 221 -9.12 3.25 3.15
C TYR A 221 -10.41 2.43 3.08
N ASP A 222 -10.44 1.31 3.80
CA ASP A 222 -11.57 0.37 3.83
C ASP A 222 -12.63 0.90 4.79
N SER A 223 -13.31 1.99 4.41
CA SER A 223 -14.50 2.42 5.11
C SER A 223 -15.69 1.71 4.47
N SER A 224 -16.39 0.89 5.25
CA SER A 224 -17.67 0.28 4.88
C SER A 224 -18.79 1.30 4.69
N SER A 225 -18.48 2.60 4.70
CA SER A 225 -19.44 3.66 4.56
C SER A 225 -19.66 3.95 3.08
N ASP A 226 -20.90 3.78 2.62
CA ASP A 226 -21.38 4.20 1.29
C ASP A 226 -21.36 5.73 1.13
N ALA A 227 -20.36 6.43 1.69
CA ALA A 227 -20.21 7.86 1.61
C ALA A 227 -19.87 8.26 0.18
N THR A 228 -20.89 8.37 -0.67
CA THR A 228 -20.77 8.91 -2.02
C THR A 228 -20.34 10.36 -1.94
N CYS A 229 -19.09 10.60 -2.32
CA CYS A 229 -18.57 11.94 -2.53
C CYS A 229 -19.41 12.70 -3.56
N GLN A 230 -19.92 13.90 -3.21
CA GLN A 230 -20.58 14.77 -4.19
C GLN A 230 -19.57 15.41 -5.18
N SER A 231 -18.34 15.68 -4.74
CA SER A 231 -17.25 16.16 -5.63
C SER A 231 -15.89 16.04 -4.96
N LEU A 232 -14.89 15.54 -5.69
CA LEU A 232 -13.49 15.58 -5.28
C LEU A 232 -12.92 16.99 -5.53
N PRO A 233 -12.04 17.53 -4.66
CA PRO A 233 -11.38 18.80 -4.92
C PRO A 233 -10.47 18.69 -6.15
N GLU A 234 -10.29 19.83 -6.83
CA GLU A 234 -9.35 19.93 -7.95
C GLU A 234 -7.91 19.81 -7.46
N GLY A 235 -7.11 19.02 -8.19
CA GLY A 235 -5.69 18.80 -7.92
C GLY A 235 -5.33 17.33 -7.83
N ALA A 236 -4.08 17.06 -7.46
CA ALA A 236 -3.63 15.71 -7.17
C ALA A 236 -4.05 15.31 -5.75
N ILE A 237 -4.52 14.08 -5.59
CA ILE A 237 -4.92 13.50 -4.30
C ILE A 237 -3.96 12.36 -3.99
N VAL A 238 -3.34 12.42 -2.82
CA VAL A 238 -2.35 11.43 -2.39
C VAL A 238 -2.74 10.86 -1.03
N PRO A 239 -3.01 9.55 -0.94
CA PRO A 239 -3.21 8.90 0.35
C PRO A 239 -1.93 8.94 1.16
N VAL A 240 -2.04 9.27 2.45
CA VAL A 240 -0.89 9.38 3.35
C VAL A 240 -1.13 8.71 4.70
N ALA A 241 -0.07 8.21 5.30
CA ALA A 241 0.00 8.02 6.73
C ALA A 241 0.48 9.31 7.39
N ILE A 242 -0.18 9.75 8.46
CA ILE A 242 0.28 10.90 9.24
C ILE A 242 1.19 10.42 10.36
N ASN A 243 2.43 10.93 10.35
CA ASN A 243 3.50 10.55 11.27
C ASN A 243 3.77 11.63 12.33
N CYS A 244 3.31 12.86 12.11
CA CYS A 244 3.39 13.98 13.05
C CYS A 244 2.33 15.03 12.64
N LEU A 245 1.79 15.77 13.61
CA LEU A 245 0.81 16.83 13.39
C LEU A 245 0.89 17.89 14.51
N ASP A 246 1.41 19.07 14.20
CA ASP A 246 1.55 20.20 15.13
C ASP A 246 0.79 21.42 14.60
N LYS A 247 0.05 22.10 15.48
CA LYS A 247 -0.69 23.33 15.12
C LYS A 247 0.28 24.52 15.05
N LEU A 248 0.16 25.33 13.99
CA LEU A 248 0.94 26.56 13.77
C LEU A 248 0.30 27.78 14.41
#